data_AF-A0A1H1BHY4-F1
#
_entry.id   AF-A0A1H1BHY4-F1
#
_cell.length_a   1.000
_cell.length_b   1.000
_cell.length_c   1.000
_cell.angle_alpha   90.00
_cell.angle_beta   90.00
_cell.angle_gamma   90.00
#
_symmetry.space_group_name_H-M   'P 1'
#
loop_
_entity.id
_entity.type
_entity.pdbx_description
1 polymer ?
#
loop_
_entity_poly.entity_id
_entity_poly.type
_entity_poly.pdbx_seq_one_letter_code
_entity_poly.pdbx_strand_id
1 'polypeptide(L)'
;MVRNKFSAFVYVIIGLAVIGVIAQLFTNTASFLTNIIMMLGFGVAVFAVIYFVFLKKRTASHDTKKYKQAVKQSKSKYTNQNNKPRPTSKRPQPLQMKKKLNKRASHLRVIDGNKSKRKNRATF
;
A
#
# COMPACT_ATOMS: atom_id res chain seq x y z
N MET A 1 -36.38 47.74 -3.27
CA MET A 1 -37.55 47.29 -2.48
C MET A 1 -37.74 45.76 -2.38
N VAL A 2 -37.12 44.93 -3.25
CA VAL A 2 -37.32 43.46 -3.26
C VAL A 2 -36.60 42.72 -2.11
N ARG A 3 -35.43 43.21 -1.67
CA ARG A 3 -34.63 42.59 -0.59
C ARG A 3 -35.40 42.45 0.74
N ASN A 4 -36.15 43.47 1.16
CA ASN A 4 -36.89 43.44 2.43
C ASN A 4 -38.08 42.47 2.39
N LYS A 5 -38.74 42.34 1.22
CA LYS A 5 -39.84 41.39 1.03
C LYS A 5 -39.34 39.95 1.05
N PHE A 6 -38.17 39.70 0.47
CA PHE A 6 -37.52 38.38 0.50
C PHE A 6 -37.09 38.00 1.93
N SER A 7 -36.50 38.92 2.70
CA SER A 7 -36.16 38.66 4.10
C SER A 7 -37.40 38.37 4.95
N ALA A 8 -38.50 39.12 4.78
CA ALA A 8 -39.76 38.84 5.47
C ALA A 8 -40.31 37.44 5.13
N PHE A 9 -40.25 37.04 3.86
CA PHE A 9 -40.65 35.71 3.41
C PHE A 9 -39.80 34.59 4.05
N VAL A 10 -38.48 34.80 4.14
CA VAL A 10 -37.58 33.85 4.83
C VAL A 10 -37.95 33.73 6.32
N TYR A 11 -38.26 34.82 7.01
CA TYR A 11 -38.70 34.76 8.41
C TYR A 11 -40.03 34.02 8.58
N VAL A 12 -40.97 34.15 7.64
CA VAL A 12 -42.23 33.39 7.66
C VAL A 12 -41.95 31.89 7.50
N ILE A 13 -41.07 31.49 6.59
CA ILE A 13 -40.68 30.08 6.41
C ILE A 13 -40.02 29.53 7.67
N ILE A 14 -39.09 30.28 8.26
CA ILE A 14 -38.42 29.88 9.50
C ILE A 14 -39.45 29.74 10.64
N GLY A 15 -40.38 30.70 10.77
CA GLY A 15 -41.45 30.64 11.76
C GLY A 15 -42.33 29.41 11.60
N LEU A 16 -42.77 29.11 10.37
CA LEU A 16 -43.52 27.88 10.08
C LEU A 16 -42.72 26.62 10.39
N ALA A 17 -41.42 26.60 10.07
CA ALA A 17 -40.56 25.46 10.36
C ALA A 17 -40.46 25.20 11.87
N VAL A 18 -40.28 26.26 12.68
CA VAL A 18 -40.25 26.12 14.15
C VAL A 18 -41.58 25.57 14.68
N ILE A 19 -42.71 26.10 14.21
CA ILE A 19 -44.04 25.61 14.63
C ILE A 19 -44.21 24.14 14.24
N GLY A 20 -43.80 23.76 13.02
CA GLY A 20 -43.84 22.37 12.56
C GLY A 20 -43.00 21.43 13.43
N VAL A 21 -41.79 21.86 13.81
CA VAL A 21 -40.91 21.09 14.71
C VAL A 21 -41.55 20.92 16.09
N ILE A 22 -42.10 22.00 16.67
CA ILE A 22 -42.78 21.95 17.97
C ILE A 22 -43.99 21.00 17.91
N ALA A 23 -44.82 21.13 16.87
CA ALA A 23 -45.98 20.26 16.67
C ALA A 23 -45.58 18.78 16.54
N GLN A 24 -44.51 18.49 15.79
CA GLN A 24 -44.00 17.14 15.61
C GLN A 24 -43.40 16.59 16.93
N LEU A 25 -42.81 17.46 17.76
CA LEU A 25 -42.29 17.09 19.06
C LEU A 25 -43.40 16.66 20.03
N PHE A 26 -44.58 17.29 20.00
CA PHE A 26 -45.69 16.92 20.88
C PHE A 26 -46.56 15.78 20.34
N THR A 27 -46.72 15.68 19.02
CA THR A 27 -47.58 14.65 18.40
C THR A 27 -46.87 13.33 18.17
N ASN A 28 -45.57 13.35 17.85
CA ASN A 28 -44.82 12.13 17.55
C ASN A 28 -43.31 12.28 17.86
N THR A 29 -43.01 12.56 19.13
CA THR A 29 -41.64 12.73 19.65
C THR A 29 -40.75 11.54 19.32
N ALA A 30 -41.27 10.33 19.51
CA ALA A 30 -40.52 9.10 19.36
C ALA A 30 -40.06 8.93 17.91
N SER A 31 -40.97 9.04 16.94
CA SER A 31 -40.62 8.92 15.52
C SER A 31 -39.64 10.02 15.08
N PHE A 32 -39.86 11.26 15.52
CA PHE A 32 -38.95 12.37 15.20
C PHE A 32 -37.52 12.10 15.66
N LEU A 33 -37.35 11.66 16.91
CA LEU A 33 -36.02 11.40 17.47
C LEU A 33 -35.37 10.17 16.81
N THR A 34 -36.14 9.10 16.57
CA THR A 34 -35.62 7.92 15.86
C THR A 34 -35.19 8.26 14.43
N ASN A 35 -35.90 9.17 13.75
CA ASN A 35 -35.54 9.61 12.41
C ASN A 35 -34.23 10.41 12.42
N ILE A 36 -34.02 11.28 13.41
CA ILE A 36 -32.75 12.02 13.58
C ILE A 36 -31.59 11.04 13.79
N ILE A 37 -31.76 10.07 14.70
CA ILE A 37 -30.73 9.08 14.99
C ILE A 37 -30.48 8.19 13.76
N MET A 38 -31.52 7.79 13.04
CA MET A 38 -31.39 7.02 11.79
C MET A 38 -30.67 7.82 10.71
N MET A 39 -30.98 9.09 10.54
CA MET A 39 -30.30 9.95 9.57
C MET A 39 -28.82 10.10 9.91
N LEU A 40 -28.50 10.34 11.18
CA LEU A 40 -27.12 10.43 11.65
C LEU A 40 -26.39 9.08 11.50
N GLY A 41 -27.04 7.99 11.91
CA GLY A 41 -26.53 6.63 11.80
C GLY A 41 -26.28 6.21 10.36
N PHE A 42 -27.19 6.54 9.44
CA PHE A 42 -27.03 6.29 8.01
C PHE A 42 -25.88 7.12 7.43
N GLY A 43 -25.77 8.41 7.79
CA GLY A 43 -24.66 9.25 7.39
C GLY A 43 -23.30 8.69 7.83
N VAL A 44 -23.20 8.26 9.09
CA VAL A 44 -22.00 7.60 9.63
C VAL A 44 -21.74 6.27 8.93
N ALA A 45 -22.77 5.46 8.68
CA ALA A 45 -22.64 4.18 7.99
C ALA A 45 -22.11 4.35 6.57
N VAL A 46 -22.69 5.28 5.80
CA VAL A 46 -22.23 5.61 4.44
C VAL A 46 -20.79 6.13 4.47
N PHE A 47 -20.48 7.06 5.37
CA PHE A 47 -19.12 7.56 5.54
C PHE A 47 -18.13 6.44 5.89
N ALA A 48 -18.50 5.54 6.81
CA ALA A 48 -17.67 4.41 7.21
C ALA A 48 -17.42 3.44 6.05
N VAL A 49 -18.44 3.16 5.23
CA VAL A 49 -18.30 2.34 4.02
C VAL A 49 -17.33 3.00 3.05
N ILE A 50 -17.50 4.29 2.76
CA ILE A 50 -16.61 5.03 1.84
C ILE A 50 -15.18 5.05 2.39
N TYR A 51 -15.00 5.37 3.67
CA TYR A 51 -13.70 5.41 4.33
C TYR A 51 -13.00 4.04 4.31
N PHE A 52 -13.73 2.96 4.62
CA PHE A 52 -13.17 1.62 4.66
C PHE A 52 -12.85 1.07 3.26
N VAL A 53 -13.71 1.32 2.28
CA VAL A 53 -13.51 0.84 0.90
C VAL A 53 -12.42 1.63 0.20
N PHE A 54 -12.43 2.95 0.28
CA PHE A 54 -11.54 3.81 -0.51
C PHE A 54 -10.28 4.28 0.23
N LEU A 55 -10.37 4.60 1.53
CA LEU A 55 -9.29 5.26 2.25
C LEU A 55 -8.41 4.30 3.04
N LYS A 56 -9.00 3.26 3.64
CA LYS A 56 -8.27 2.23 4.39
C LYS A 56 -7.32 1.42 3.50
N LYS A 57 -7.69 1.15 2.25
CA LYS A 57 -6.81 0.45 1.29
C LYS A 57 -5.63 1.30 0.82
N ARG A 58 -5.76 2.64 0.79
CA ARG A 58 -4.68 3.56 0.38
C ARG A 58 -3.60 3.75 1.46
N THR A 59 -3.96 3.65 2.73
CA THR A 59 -3.03 3.88 3.85
C THR A 59 -2.02 2.74 4.05
N ALA A 60 -2.32 1.54 3.55
CA ALA A 60 -1.35 0.44 3.46
C ALA A 60 -0.37 0.70 2.31
N SER A 61 0.36 1.82 2.37
CA SER A 61 1.36 2.19 1.36
C SER A 61 2.30 1.00 1.14
N HIS A 62 2.38 0.57 -0.12
CA HIS A 62 3.25 -0.52 -0.56
C HIS A 62 4.69 -0.34 -0.10
N ASP A 63 5.12 0.91 0.11
CA ASP A 63 6.48 1.25 0.54
C ASP A 63 6.80 0.71 1.93
N THR A 64 5.84 0.75 2.86
CA THR A 64 6.04 0.18 4.21
C THR A 64 6.20 -1.33 4.17
N LYS A 65 5.48 -2.02 3.28
CA LYS A 65 5.58 -3.47 3.09
C LYS A 65 6.91 -3.85 2.43
N LYS A 66 7.30 -3.14 1.37
CA LYS A 66 8.58 -3.35 0.67
C LYS A 66 9.77 -3.05 1.58
N TYR A 67 9.72 -1.97 2.35
CA TYR A 67 10.73 -1.65 3.34
C TYR A 67 10.85 -2.74 4.42
N LYS A 68 9.73 -3.18 5.01
CA LYS A 68 9.73 -4.29 5.97
C LYS A 68 10.31 -5.58 5.38
N GLN A 69 9.99 -5.90 4.13
CA GLN A 69 10.56 -7.06 3.42
C GLN A 69 12.07 -6.92 3.21
N ALA A 70 12.53 -5.76 2.73
CA ALA A 70 13.95 -5.46 2.50
C ALA A 70 14.77 -5.52 3.81
N VAL A 71 14.23 -4.98 4.90
CA VAL A 71 14.87 -5.07 6.24
C VAL A 71 14.93 -6.51 6.73
N LYS A 72 13.88 -7.31 6.49
CA LYS A 72 13.90 -8.73 6.86
C LYS A 72 14.97 -9.50 6.09
N GLN A 73 15.11 -9.22 4.78
CA GLN A 73 16.13 -9.83 3.93
C GLN A 73 17.55 -9.39 4.30
N SER A 74 17.76 -8.12 4.65
CA SER A 74 19.08 -7.66 5.08
C SER A 74 19.48 -8.30 6.42
N LYS A 75 18.57 -8.30 7.40
CA LYS A 75 18.81 -8.96 8.69
C LYS A 75 19.10 -10.46 8.53
N SER A 76 18.34 -11.19 7.72
CA SER A 76 18.58 -12.63 7.52
C SER A 76 19.92 -12.92 6.82
N LYS A 77 20.38 -12.04 5.92
CA LYS A 77 21.68 -12.16 5.26
C LYS A 77 22.85 -12.03 6.25
N TYR A 78 22.77 -11.08 7.18
CA TYR A 78 23.87 -10.78 8.11
C TYR A 78 23.78 -11.56 9.44
N THR A 79 22.60 -12.03 9.85
CA THR A 79 22.44 -12.89 11.05
C THR A 79 23.25 -14.18 10.96
N ASN A 80 23.41 -14.76 9.77
CA ASN A 80 24.18 -15.98 9.56
C ASN A 80 25.71 -15.75 9.41
N GLN A 81 26.18 -14.50 9.40
CA GLN A 81 27.61 -14.16 9.29
C GLN A 81 28.27 -13.92 10.65
N ASN A 82 27.53 -13.47 11.68
CA ASN A 82 28.11 -13.26 13.02
C ASN A 82 28.38 -14.55 13.80
N ASN A 83 27.81 -15.69 13.38
CA ASN A 83 28.02 -16.99 14.04
C ASN A 83 28.86 -18.00 13.22
N LYS A 84 29.47 -17.57 12.10
CA LYS A 84 30.40 -18.45 11.37
C LYS A 84 31.82 -18.22 11.85
N PRO A 85 32.47 -19.20 12.51
CA PRO A 85 33.91 -19.11 12.74
C PRO A 85 34.61 -19.02 11.38
N ARG A 86 35.53 -18.05 11.28
CA ARG A 86 36.40 -17.79 10.13
C ARG A 86 37.02 -19.13 9.68
N PRO A 87 36.81 -19.62 8.45
CA PRO A 87 37.40 -20.88 8.04
C PRO A 87 38.91 -20.70 7.94
N THR A 88 39.64 -21.26 8.91
CA THR A 88 41.08 -21.44 8.82
C THR A 88 41.36 -22.31 7.60
N SER A 89 42.13 -21.74 6.67
CA SER A 89 42.67 -22.39 5.49
C SER A 89 43.21 -23.80 5.81
N LYS A 90 42.43 -24.83 5.48
CA LYS A 90 42.92 -26.19 5.26
C LYS A 90 42.10 -26.78 4.13
N ARG A 91 42.72 -26.83 2.96
CA ARG A 91 42.24 -27.51 1.76
C ARG A 91 42.24 -29.02 2.02
N PRO A 92 41.13 -29.74 1.72
CA PRO A 92 41.27 -31.08 1.19
C PRO A 92 40.53 -31.22 -0.15
N GLN A 93 40.98 -32.21 -0.89
CA GLN A 93 40.82 -32.44 -2.31
C GLN A 93 39.35 -32.58 -2.78
N PRO A 94 39.04 -32.27 -4.05
CA PRO A 94 37.68 -32.42 -4.56
C PRO A 94 37.35 -33.90 -4.76
N LEU A 95 36.45 -34.42 -3.92
CA LEU A 95 35.69 -35.64 -4.22
C LEU A 95 35.01 -35.46 -5.58
N GLN A 96 35.36 -36.32 -6.54
CA GLN A 96 34.78 -36.35 -7.88
C GLN A 96 33.30 -36.72 -7.80
N MET A 97 32.46 -35.73 -7.57
CA MET A 97 31.01 -35.86 -7.72
C MET A 97 30.73 -35.76 -9.23
N LYS A 98 30.54 -36.91 -9.89
CA LYS A 98 30.11 -36.99 -11.30
C LYS A 98 28.75 -36.27 -11.45
N LYS A 99 28.77 -34.96 -11.68
CA LYS A 99 27.59 -34.19 -12.07
C LYS A 99 27.24 -34.55 -13.50
N LYS A 100 26.02 -35.07 -13.71
CA LYS A 100 25.39 -35.20 -15.03
C LYS A 100 25.49 -33.85 -15.76
N LEU A 101 26.25 -33.82 -16.84
CA LEU A 101 26.38 -32.67 -17.72
C LEU A 101 25.06 -32.52 -18.49
N ASN A 102 24.13 -31.75 -17.95
CA ASN A 102 22.97 -31.30 -18.72
C ASN A 102 23.47 -30.42 -19.86
N LYS A 103 23.50 -30.97 -21.09
CA LYS A 103 23.76 -30.21 -22.32
C LYS A 103 22.72 -29.09 -22.42
N ARG A 104 23.13 -27.85 -22.11
CA ARG A 104 22.36 -26.65 -22.44
C ARG A 104 22.74 -26.21 -23.85
N ALA A 105 21.74 -25.85 -24.64
CA ALA A 105 21.88 -25.41 -26.03
C ALA A 105 22.78 -24.17 -26.14
N SER A 106 23.75 -24.23 -27.06
CA SER A 106 24.79 -23.22 -27.26
C SER A 106 24.29 -22.03 -28.11
N HIS A 107 23.28 -21.31 -27.64
CA HIS A 107 22.71 -20.18 -28.39
C HIS A 107 23.13 -18.79 -27.86
N LEU A 108 24.31 -18.70 -27.23
CA LEU A 108 25.05 -17.45 -27.12
C LEU A 108 26.47 -17.69 -27.63
N ARG A 109 26.70 -17.41 -28.91
CA ARG A 109 28.06 -17.24 -29.45
C ARG A 109 28.51 -15.84 -29.08
N VAL A 110 29.66 -15.73 -28.43
CA VAL A 110 30.40 -14.47 -28.40
C VAL A 110 30.82 -14.20 -29.85
N ILE A 111 30.49 -13.02 -30.36
CA ILE A 111 31.03 -12.55 -31.64
C ILE A 111 32.51 -12.28 -31.36
N ASP A 112 33.38 -13.21 -31.73
CA ASP A 112 34.81 -12.94 -31.80
C ASP A 112 35.02 -11.95 -32.95
N GLY A 113 35.00 -10.66 -32.61
CA GLY A 113 35.35 -9.59 -33.52
C GLY A 113 36.78 -9.81 -34.01
N ASN A 114 37.00 -9.50 -35.29
CA ASN A 114 38.28 -9.54 -36.00
C ASN A 114 39.35 -8.66 -35.31
N LYS A 115 39.96 -9.14 -34.23
CA LYS A 115 41.21 -8.57 -33.71
C LYS A 115 42.35 -9.27 -34.43
N SER A 116 42.83 -8.57 -35.45
CA SER A 116 44.04 -8.89 -36.19
C SER A 116 45.21 -9.19 -35.24
N LYS A 117 45.95 -10.24 -35.61
CA LYS A 117 47.20 -10.69 -35.01
C LYS A 117 48.09 -9.51 -34.57
N ARG A 118 48.18 -9.23 -33.27
CA ARG A 118 49.39 -8.62 -32.71
C ARG A 118 50.20 -9.71 -32.02
N LYS A 119 51.23 -10.13 -32.75
CA LYS A 119 52.39 -10.88 -32.26
C LYS A 119 53.01 -10.12 -31.07
N ASN A 120 53.59 -10.87 -30.12
CA ASN A 120 54.74 -10.48 -29.27
C ASN A 120 54.48 -9.38 -28.22
N ARG A 121 54.58 -9.61 -26.90
CA ARG A 121 55.79 -9.65 -25.98
C ARG A 121 55.38 -8.72 -24.81
N ALA A 122 55.58 -8.94 -23.51
CA ALA A 122 56.61 -9.57 -22.68
C ALA A 122 55.91 -10.10 -21.39
N THR A 123 56.20 -11.28 -20.84
CA THR A 123 57.19 -11.55 -19.76
C THR A 123 57.47 -10.38 -18.82
N PHE A 124 56.98 -10.48 -17.58
CA PHE A 124 57.73 -10.44 -16.30
C PHE A 124 56.93 -11.21 -15.25
#